data_AF-A0A8B7JEF2-F1
#
_entry.id   AF-A0A8B7JEF2-F1
#
_cell.length_a   1.000
_cell.length_b   1.000
_cell.length_c   1.000
_cell.angle_alpha   90.00
_cell.angle_beta   90.00
_cell.angle_gamma   90.00
#
_symmetry.space_group_name_H-M   'P 1'
#
loop_
_entity.id
_entity.type
_entity.pdbx_description
1 polymer ?
#
loop_
_entity_poly.entity_id
_entity_poly.type
_entity_poly.pdbx_seq_one_letter_code
_entity_poly.pdbx_strand_id
1 'polypeptide(L)'
;MRPGGSSRDGLEPGFARLGQWDSFQEPFEKARRLLKRADASVFATQACSRLLECCTLVLKNDIEHSTARAWESCPGALRLAEEVFSRCSTSPVFYPRVYHLKAYIFRMLGNEEQSLLCLNQGLQACEVYGNLLEKTWLEMSTPVLSSFSRQLPAVRPGEGSALLRCC
;
A
#
# COMPACT_ATOMS: atom_id res chain seq x y z
N MET A 1 5.03 -16.32 -39.31
CA MET A 1 5.62 -15.08 -38.75
C MET A 1 4.90 -14.74 -37.46
N ARG A 2 5.60 -14.70 -36.31
CA ARG A 2 5.06 -14.21 -35.03
C ARG A 2 5.46 -12.73 -34.89
N PRO A 3 4.55 -11.81 -34.56
CA PRO A 3 4.97 -10.50 -34.09
C PRO A 3 5.40 -10.63 -32.62
N GLY A 4 6.56 -10.04 -32.30
CA GLY A 4 7.17 -10.08 -30.99
C GLY A 4 6.35 -9.34 -29.94
N GLY A 5 6.05 -10.01 -28.82
CA GLY A 5 5.58 -9.40 -27.58
C GLY A 5 6.76 -9.16 -26.66
N SER A 6 7.32 -7.96 -26.71
CA SER A 6 8.37 -7.48 -25.83
C SER A 6 7.78 -7.11 -24.46
N SER A 7 8.28 -7.73 -23.39
CA SER A 7 8.33 -7.25 -21.99
C SER A 7 7.22 -6.31 -21.50
N ARG A 8 6.02 -6.82 -21.14
CA ARG A 8 5.02 -6.07 -20.32
C ARG A 8 4.11 -6.96 -19.46
N ASP A 9 4.63 -8.05 -18.87
CA ASP A 9 3.86 -8.92 -17.96
C ASP A 9 3.92 -8.49 -16.47
N GLY A 10 4.52 -7.34 -16.17
CA GLY A 10 4.64 -6.81 -14.82
C GLY A 10 3.37 -6.07 -14.37
N LEU A 11 2.94 -6.30 -13.11
CA LEU A 11 1.94 -5.46 -12.47
C LEU A 11 2.50 -4.05 -12.31
N GLU A 12 1.93 -3.10 -13.05
CA GLU A 12 2.29 -1.68 -12.99
C GLU A 12 1.21 -0.90 -12.23
N PRO A 13 1.54 -0.22 -11.11
CA PRO A 13 0.60 0.63 -10.38
C PRO A 13 0.04 1.80 -11.20
N GLY A 14 0.63 2.12 -12.36
CA GLY A 14 0.26 3.27 -13.19
C GLY A 14 -1.21 3.33 -13.57
N PHE A 15 -1.82 2.19 -13.94
CA PHE A 15 -3.26 2.16 -14.29
C PHE A 15 -4.14 2.56 -13.10
N ALA A 16 -3.86 2.04 -11.91
CA ALA A 16 -4.59 2.40 -10.69
C ALA A 16 -4.36 3.85 -10.27
N ARG A 17 -3.11 4.35 -10.37
CA ARG A 17 -2.79 5.76 -10.07
C ARG A 17 -3.52 6.74 -11.00
N LEU A 18 -3.79 6.33 -12.25
CA LEU A 18 -4.53 7.10 -13.25
C LEU A 18 -6.06 6.88 -13.20
N GLY A 19 -6.56 6.03 -12.29
CA GLY A 19 -7.98 5.68 -12.21
C GLY A 19 -8.50 4.84 -13.38
N GLN A 20 -7.61 4.21 -14.15
CA GLN A 20 -7.97 3.35 -15.29
C GLN A 20 -8.29 1.92 -14.81
N TRP A 21 -9.38 1.78 -14.05
CA TRP A 21 -9.74 0.54 -13.35
C TRP A 21 -10.00 -0.65 -14.29
N ASP A 22 -10.61 -0.41 -15.46
CA ASP A 22 -10.89 -1.46 -16.45
C ASP A 22 -9.61 -2.10 -16.98
N SER A 23 -8.55 -1.31 -17.16
CA SER A 23 -7.24 -1.80 -17.60
C SER A 23 -6.39 -2.36 -16.46
N PHE A 24 -6.77 -2.08 -15.21
CA PHE A 24 -6.04 -2.50 -14.02
C PHE A 24 -6.46 -3.88 -13.51
N GLN A 25 -7.75 -4.22 -13.60
CA GLN A 25 -8.34 -5.36 -12.89
C GLN A 25 -7.72 -6.72 -13.29
N GLU A 26 -7.59 -7.01 -14.59
CA GLU A 26 -7.04 -8.29 -15.04
C GLU A 26 -5.56 -8.48 -14.64
N PRO A 27 -4.64 -7.51 -14.90
CA PRO A 27 -3.26 -7.59 -14.41
C PRO A 27 -3.15 -7.74 -12.90
N PHE A 28 -3.98 -7.02 -12.13
CA PHE A 28 -4.01 -7.08 -10.67
C PHE A 28 -4.38 -8.48 -10.17
N GLU A 29 -5.46 -9.06 -10.69
CA GLU A 29 -5.91 -10.40 -10.33
C GLU A 29 -4.89 -11.48 -10.72
N LYS A 30 -4.25 -11.33 -11.89
CA LYS A 30 -3.14 -12.20 -12.31
C LYS A 30 -1.99 -12.13 -11.31
N ALA A 31 -1.52 -10.93 -10.97
CA ALA A 31 -0.42 -10.74 -10.04
C ALA A 31 -0.72 -11.27 -8.63
N ARG A 32 -1.94 -11.03 -8.12
CA ARG A 32 -2.39 -11.53 -6.82
C ARG A 32 -2.37 -13.05 -6.73
N ARG A 33 -2.69 -13.75 -7.82
CA ARG A 33 -2.61 -15.23 -7.88
C ARG A 33 -1.17 -15.74 -7.93
N LEU A 34 -0.31 -15.07 -8.70
CA LEU A 34 1.09 -15.47 -8.87
C LEU A 34 1.92 -15.27 -7.59
N LEU A 35 1.70 -14.18 -6.87
CA LEU A 35 2.51 -13.83 -5.69
C LEU A 35 2.28 -14.75 -4.49
N LYS A 36 1.14 -15.47 -4.43
CA LYS A 36 0.91 -16.53 -3.43
C LYS A 36 1.94 -17.68 -3.51
N ARG A 37 2.69 -17.79 -4.61
CA ARG A 37 3.65 -18.85 -4.87
C ARG A 37 5.09 -18.34 -5.03
N ALA A 38 5.32 -17.05 -4.78
CA ALA A 38 6.62 -16.44 -5.02
C ALA A 38 7.58 -16.67 -3.85
N ASP A 39 8.82 -17.06 -4.17
CA ASP A 39 9.92 -17.26 -3.22
C ASP A 39 10.36 -15.97 -2.51
N ALA A 40 11.23 -16.06 -1.51
CA ALA A 40 11.76 -14.91 -0.75
C ALA A 40 12.87 -14.12 -1.48
N SER A 41 12.84 -14.04 -2.81
CA SER A 41 13.86 -13.31 -3.59
C SER A 41 13.64 -11.79 -3.55
N VAL A 42 14.70 -11.02 -3.81
CA VAL A 42 14.63 -9.55 -3.97
C VAL A 42 13.57 -9.15 -5.00
N PHE A 43 13.50 -9.87 -6.12
CA PHE A 43 12.51 -9.61 -7.19
C PHE A 43 11.08 -9.91 -6.74
N ALA A 44 10.90 -10.97 -5.97
CA ALA A 44 9.61 -11.29 -5.38
C ALA A 44 9.20 -10.25 -4.33
N THR A 45 10.10 -9.80 -3.47
CA THR A 45 9.83 -8.72 -2.50
C THR A 45 9.47 -7.40 -3.21
N GLN A 46 10.15 -7.07 -4.30
CA GLN A 46 9.79 -5.91 -5.13
C GLN A 46 8.39 -6.06 -5.74
N ALA A 47 8.06 -7.23 -6.30
CA ALA A 47 6.74 -7.52 -6.86
C ALA A 47 5.64 -7.50 -5.80
N CYS A 48 5.90 -8.05 -4.61
CA CYS A 48 5.03 -7.96 -3.44
C CYS A 48 4.79 -6.50 -3.03
N SER A 49 5.83 -5.67 -3.00
CA SER A 49 5.72 -4.24 -2.68
C SER A 49 4.85 -3.48 -3.69
N ARG A 50 4.99 -3.77 -5.00
CA ARG A 50 4.11 -3.23 -6.04
C ARG A 50 2.65 -3.70 -5.90
N LEU A 51 2.44 -4.97 -5.57
CA LEU A 51 1.10 -5.48 -5.31
C LEU A 51 0.48 -4.82 -4.07
N LEU A 52 1.26 -4.61 -3.01
CA LEU A 52 0.80 -3.89 -1.81
C LEU A 52 0.32 -2.48 -2.18
N GLU A 53 1.10 -1.75 -2.96
CA GLU A 53 0.68 -0.44 -3.45
C GLU A 53 -0.64 -0.50 -4.24
N CYS A 54 -0.79 -1.50 -5.11
CA CYS A 54 -2.03 -1.70 -5.85
C CYS A 54 -3.23 -1.97 -4.92
N CYS A 55 -3.05 -2.82 -3.90
CA CYS A 55 -4.08 -3.06 -2.88
C CYS A 55 -4.42 -1.78 -2.09
N THR A 56 -3.41 -0.96 -1.78
CA THR A 56 -3.60 0.34 -1.13
C THR A 56 -4.42 1.29 -2.00
N LEU A 57 -4.17 1.33 -3.31
CA LEU A 57 -4.95 2.14 -4.26
C LEU A 57 -6.38 1.64 -4.45
N VAL A 58 -6.58 0.32 -4.47
CA VAL A 58 -7.94 -0.28 -4.48
C VAL A 58 -8.70 0.10 -3.22
N LEU A 59 -8.08 -0.02 -2.05
CA LEU A 59 -8.69 0.40 -0.78
C LEU A 59 -9.07 1.89 -0.80
N LYS A 60 -8.19 2.75 -1.30
CA LYS A 60 -8.48 4.18 -1.47
C LYS A 60 -9.72 4.40 -2.34
N ASN A 61 -9.77 3.78 -3.51
CA ASN A 61 -10.89 3.87 -4.43
C ASN A 61 -12.19 3.34 -3.81
N ASP A 62 -12.11 2.23 -3.07
CA ASP A 62 -13.27 1.69 -2.38
C ASP A 62 -13.75 2.64 -1.29
N ILE A 63 -12.87 3.30 -0.53
CA ILE A 63 -13.27 4.31 0.46
C ILE A 63 -13.98 5.50 -0.20
N GLU A 64 -13.50 5.95 -1.37
CA GLU A 64 -14.08 7.06 -2.12
C GLU A 64 -15.47 6.73 -2.70
N HIS A 65 -15.75 5.47 -3.01
CA HIS A 65 -16.99 5.06 -3.70
C HIS A 65 -17.97 4.25 -2.84
N SER A 66 -17.50 3.47 -1.87
CA SER A 66 -18.31 2.56 -1.05
C SER A 66 -17.59 2.07 0.22
N THR A 67 -18.06 2.52 1.38
CA THR A 67 -17.56 2.04 2.68
C THR A 67 -17.67 0.52 2.84
N ALA A 68 -18.71 -0.12 2.28
CA ALA A 68 -18.88 -1.58 2.31
C ALA A 68 -17.78 -2.33 1.52
N ARG A 69 -17.34 -1.81 0.37
CA ARG A 69 -16.22 -2.40 -0.38
C ARG A 69 -14.89 -2.18 0.34
N ALA A 70 -14.72 -1.02 0.98
CA ALA A 70 -13.51 -0.73 1.74
C ALA A 70 -13.30 -1.74 2.89
N TRP A 71 -14.40 -2.18 3.50
CA TRP A 71 -14.41 -3.22 4.51
C TRP A 71 -13.90 -4.57 4.04
N GLU A 72 -14.22 -4.94 2.79
CA GLU A 72 -13.76 -6.20 2.20
C GLU A 72 -12.28 -6.12 1.78
N SER A 73 -11.86 -4.98 1.24
CA SER A 73 -10.51 -4.76 0.72
C SER A 73 -9.46 -4.52 1.82
N CYS A 74 -9.84 -3.89 2.93
CA CYS A 74 -8.93 -3.46 4.01
C CYS A 74 -8.13 -4.62 4.66
N PRO A 75 -8.76 -5.71 5.15
CA PRO A 75 -8.02 -6.83 5.75
C PRO A 75 -7.03 -7.47 4.77
N GLY A 76 -7.37 -7.50 3.48
CA GLY A 76 -6.51 -7.99 2.42
C GLY A 76 -5.24 -7.16 2.26
N ALA A 77 -5.37 -5.83 2.27
CA ALA A 77 -4.25 -4.91 2.15
C ALA A 77 -3.31 -4.99 3.38
N LEU A 78 -3.87 -5.00 4.60
CA LEU A 78 -3.08 -5.12 5.83
C LEU A 78 -2.35 -6.46 5.93
N ARG A 79 -3.02 -7.58 5.63
CA ARG A 79 -2.37 -8.90 5.63
C ARG A 79 -1.24 -8.97 4.62
N LEU A 80 -1.43 -8.42 3.42
CA LEU A 80 -0.37 -8.36 2.42
C LEU A 80 0.79 -7.49 2.92
N ALA A 81 0.52 -6.38 3.61
CA ALA A 81 1.56 -5.53 4.18
C ALA A 81 2.46 -6.30 5.17
N GLU A 82 1.86 -7.08 6.08
CA GLU A 82 2.60 -7.93 7.01
C GLU A 82 3.40 -9.03 6.30
N GLU A 83 2.82 -9.63 5.26
CA GLU A 83 3.52 -10.62 4.44
C GLU A 83 4.74 -10.01 3.73
N VAL A 84 4.59 -8.85 3.08
CA VAL A 84 5.72 -8.16 2.43
C VAL A 84 6.76 -7.77 3.48
N PHE A 85 6.31 -7.27 4.63
CA PHE A 85 7.19 -6.87 5.73
C PHE A 85 8.06 -8.03 6.22
N SER A 86 7.48 -9.24 6.37
CA SER A 86 8.23 -10.43 6.76
C SER A 86 9.33 -10.81 5.74
N ARG A 87 9.05 -10.63 4.45
CA ARG A 87 9.99 -10.91 3.34
C ARG A 87 11.13 -9.89 3.28
N CYS A 88 10.90 -8.65 3.74
CA CYS A 88 11.92 -7.60 3.80
C CYS A 88 13.12 -7.96 4.68
N SER A 89 13.02 -8.95 5.57
CA SER A 89 14.17 -9.46 6.35
C SER A 89 15.33 -9.92 5.45
N THR A 90 15.03 -10.39 4.24
CA THR A 90 16.02 -10.82 3.23
C THR A 90 16.43 -9.69 2.28
N SER A 91 15.77 -8.53 2.33
CA SER A 91 15.96 -7.38 1.44
C SER A 91 15.50 -6.09 2.12
N PRO A 92 16.27 -5.60 3.11
CA PRO A 92 15.81 -4.54 4.03
C PRO A 92 15.62 -3.17 3.37
N VAL A 93 16.15 -2.97 2.16
CA VAL A 93 15.94 -1.77 1.33
C VAL A 93 14.45 -1.47 1.04
N PHE A 94 13.58 -2.48 1.17
CA PHE A 94 12.13 -2.32 0.98
C PHE A 94 11.37 -1.93 2.26
N TYR A 95 11.99 -1.97 3.45
CA TYR A 95 11.32 -1.58 4.70
C TYR A 95 10.69 -0.19 4.64
N PRO A 96 11.39 0.87 4.16
CA PRO A 96 10.80 2.20 4.04
C PRO A 96 9.51 2.23 3.23
N ARG A 97 9.48 1.52 2.10
CA ARG A 97 8.32 1.50 1.20
C ARG A 97 7.11 0.83 1.85
N VAL A 98 7.34 -0.29 2.53
CA VAL A 98 6.27 -1.01 3.24
C VAL A 98 5.72 -0.16 4.37
N TYR A 99 6.58 0.50 5.15
CA TYR A 99 6.15 1.42 6.20
C TYR A 99 5.35 2.61 5.66
N HIS A 100 5.77 3.20 4.54
CA HIS A 100 5.02 4.27 3.89
C HIS A 100 3.61 3.82 3.50
N LEU A 101 3.49 2.63 2.89
CA LEU A 101 2.20 2.08 2.48
C LEU A 101 1.31 1.72 3.69
N LYS A 102 1.88 1.16 4.76
CA LYS A 102 1.17 0.93 6.03
C LYS A 102 0.66 2.24 6.64
N ALA A 103 1.51 3.27 6.68
CA ALA A 103 1.12 4.59 7.16
C ALA A 103 -0.08 5.13 6.37
N TYR A 104 -0.02 5.05 5.04
CA TYR A 104 -1.11 5.51 4.19
C TYR A 104 -2.40 4.71 4.40
N ILE A 105 -2.33 3.38 4.56
CA ILE A 105 -3.49 2.55 4.91
C ILE A 105 -4.09 3.01 6.25
N PHE A 106 -3.28 3.12 7.31
CA PHE A 106 -3.77 3.57 8.62
C PHE A 106 -4.38 4.97 8.56
N ARG A 107 -3.81 5.88 7.77
CA ARG A 107 -4.40 7.21 7.56
C ARG A 107 -5.78 7.13 6.94
N MET A 108 -5.96 6.34 5.88
CA MET A 108 -7.25 6.17 5.21
C MET A 108 -8.31 5.57 6.15
N LEU A 109 -7.88 4.75 7.11
CA LEU A 109 -8.74 4.16 8.13
C LEU A 109 -8.99 5.08 9.34
N GLY A 110 -8.44 6.30 9.34
CA GLY A 110 -8.57 7.25 10.45
C GLY A 110 -7.69 6.94 11.67
N ASN A 111 -6.74 6.02 11.56
CA ASN A 111 -5.81 5.66 12.64
C ASN A 111 -4.52 6.50 12.54
N GLU A 112 -4.60 7.75 13.02
CA GLU A 112 -3.51 8.72 12.88
C GLU A 112 -2.25 8.34 13.66
N GLU A 113 -2.40 7.77 14.85
CA GLU A 113 -1.29 7.36 15.71
C GLU A 113 -0.45 6.26 15.04
N GLN A 114 -1.10 5.19 14.57
CA GLN A 114 -0.41 4.10 13.86
C GLN A 114 0.17 4.57 12.52
N SER A 115 -0.51 5.50 11.85
CA SER A 115 0.04 6.15 10.66
C SER A 115 1.36 6.85 10.95
N LEU A 116 1.40 7.69 11.99
CA LEU A 116 2.60 8.44 12.36
C LEU A 116 3.73 7.51 12.83
N LEU A 117 3.40 6.47 13.61
CA LEU A 117 4.37 5.46 14.02
C LEU A 117 5.03 4.79 12.80
N CYS A 118 4.25 4.39 11.81
CA CYS A 118 4.76 3.80 10.57
C CYS A 118 5.65 4.77 9.79
N LEU A 119 5.28 6.06 9.70
CA LEU A 119 6.13 7.06 9.03
C LEU A 119 7.50 7.20 9.70
N ASN A 120 7.51 7.29 11.04
CA ASN A 120 8.75 7.39 11.81
C ASN A 120 9.63 6.15 11.63
N GLN A 121 9.03 4.95 11.65
CA GLN A 121 9.73 3.70 11.38
C GLN A 121 10.29 3.64 9.96
N GLY A 122 9.54 4.15 8.97
CA GLY A 122 10.00 4.26 7.58
C GLY A 122 11.20 5.19 7.43
N LEU A 123 11.19 6.34 8.09
CA LEU A 123 12.31 7.29 8.10
C LEU A 123 13.54 6.68 8.77
N GLN A 124 13.39 6.04 9.94
CA GLN A 124 14.48 5.32 10.60
C GLN A 124 15.07 4.23 9.70
N ALA A 125 14.22 3.46 9.01
CA ALA A 125 14.69 2.44 8.06
C ALA A 125 15.46 3.05 6.88
N CYS A 126 15.13 4.27 6.43
CA CYS A 126 15.90 4.96 5.41
C CYS A 126 17.32 5.32 5.88
N GLU A 127 17.47 5.77 7.13
CA GLU A 127 18.78 6.07 7.72
C GLU A 127 19.64 4.82 7.84
N VAL A 128 19.04 3.69 8.24
CA VAL A 128 19.77 2.44 8.48
C VAL A 128 20.17 1.75 7.17
N TYR A 129 19.25 1.65 6.20
CA TYR A 129 19.44 0.77 5.03
C TYR A 129 19.70 1.52 3.72
N GLY A 130 19.65 2.85 3.71
CA GLY A 130 19.94 3.65 2.52
C GLY A 130 18.86 3.51 1.44
N ASN A 131 17.82 4.33 1.52
CA ASN A 131 16.83 4.49 0.45
C ASN A 131 16.42 5.96 0.33
N LEU A 132 17.26 6.75 -0.35
CA LEU A 132 17.09 8.20 -0.44
C LEU A 132 15.81 8.59 -1.20
N LEU A 133 15.43 7.79 -2.21
CA LEU A 133 14.18 8.01 -2.95
C LEU A 133 12.99 7.92 -2.00
N GLU A 134 12.86 6.82 -1.25
CA GLU A 134 11.71 6.66 -0.35
C GLU A 134 11.76 7.65 0.82
N LYS A 135 12.97 8.01 1.29
CA LYS A 135 13.15 9.05 2.30
C LYS A 135 12.53 10.37 1.86
N THR A 136 12.85 10.85 0.66
CA THR A 136 12.28 12.10 0.14
C THR A 136 10.75 12.00 0.01
N TRP A 137 10.21 10.86 -0.40
CA TRP A 137 8.77 10.65 -0.46
C TRP A 137 8.11 10.67 0.92
N LEU A 138 8.71 10.00 1.91
CA LEU A 138 8.23 10.01 3.30
C LEU A 138 8.27 11.42 3.90
N GLU A 139 9.36 12.17 3.69
CA GLU A 139 9.51 13.55 4.16
C GLU A 139 8.44 14.48 3.55
N MET A 140 8.09 14.30 2.28
CA MET A 140 6.98 15.02 1.64
C MET A 140 5.60 14.60 2.17
N SER A 141 5.43 13.32 2.50
CA SER A 141 4.17 12.78 3.03
C SER A 141 3.89 13.19 4.47
N THR A 142 4.91 13.37 5.32
CA THR A 142 4.75 13.75 6.74
C THR A 142 3.92 15.04 6.97
N PRO A 143 4.22 16.19 6.34
CA PRO A 143 3.44 17.42 6.51
C PRO A 143 2.07 17.37 5.84
N VAL A 144 1.92 16.62 4.75
CA VAL A 144 0.62 16.43 4.06
C VAL A 144 -0.31 15.56 4.89
N LEU A 145 0.22 14.51 5.52
CA LEU A 145 -0.55 13.61 6.39
C LEU A 145 -0.92 14.27 7.72
N SER A 146 -0.11 15.21 8.23
CA SER A 146 -0.43 15.98 9.44
C SER A 146 -1.46 17.10 9.20
N SER A 147 -1.57 17.63 7.98
CA SER A 147 -2.49 18.74 7.62
C SER A 147 -3.86 18.29 7.07
N PHE A 148 -4.01 17.05 6.60
CA PHE A 148 -5.31 16.47 6.19
C PHE A 148 -6.30 16.22 7.35
N SER A 149 -5.87 16.51 8.58
CA SER A 149 -6.62 16.46 9.85
C SER A 149 -7.83 17.41 9.93
N ARG A 150 -8.05 18.29 8.93
CA ARG A 150 -9.14 19.29 8.95
C ARG A 150 -10.30 19.05 7.97
N GLN A 151 -10.26 18.03 7.11
CA GLN A 151 -11.20 17.93 5.98
C GLN A 151 -11.96 16.61 5.82
N LEU A 152 -11.77 15.62 6.70
CA LEU A 152 -12.68 14.47 6.73
C LEU A 152 -13.97 14.88 7.45
N PRO A 153 -15.17 14.64 6.87
CA PRO A 153 -16.41 14.83 7.61
C PRO A 153 -16.36 13.92 8.84
N ALA A 154 -16.58 14.51 10.01
CA ALA A 154 -16.64 13.78 11.26
C ALA A 154 -17.62 12.62 11.11
N VAL A 155 -17.11 11.39 11.12
CA VAL A 155 -17.95 10.20 11.29
C VAL A 155 -18.70 10.41 12.60
N ARG A 156 -20.04 10.39 12.53
CA ARG A 156 -20.90 10.65 13.69
C ARG A 156 -20.52 9.68 14.82
N PRO A 157 -20.47 10.13 16.09
CA PRO A 157 -20.16 9.27 17.21
C PRO A 157 -21.29 8.23 17.33
N GLY A 158 -21.00 7.00 16.88
CA GLY A 158 -21.97 5.92 16.74
C GLY A 158 -21.66 4.94 15.61
N GLU A 159 -21.02 5.39 14.52
CA GLU A 159 -20.74 4.53 13.35
C GLU A 159 -19.24 4.20 13.16
N GLY A 160 -18.34 4.91 13.85
CA GLY A 160 -16.88 4.69 13.79
C GLY A 160 -16.36 3.48 14.58
N SER A 161 -17.21 2.78 15.33
CA SER A 161 -16.77 1.69 16.21
C SER A 161 -16.48 0.39 15.46
N ALA A 162 -16.87 0.27 14.20
CA ALA A 162 -16.58 -0.95 13.45
C ALA A 162 -15.13 -0.93 12.92
N LEU A 163 -14.67 0.09 12.18
CA LEU A 163 -13.35 0.08 11.49
C LEU A 163 -12.15 0.00 12.44
N LEU A 164 -12.30 0.51 13.66
CA LEU A 164 -11.27 0.48 14.70
C LEU A 164 -11.10 -0.90 15.37
N ARG A 165 -12.01 -1.87 15.14
CA ARG A 165 -11.90 -3.23 15.72
C ARG A 165 -11.03 -4.19 14.90
N CYS A 166 -10.36 -3.72 13.85
CA CYS A 166 -9.45 -4.52 13.03
C CYS A 166 -7.96 -4.34 13.40
N CYS A 167 -7.64 -3.61 14.47
CA CYS A 167 -6.28 -3.47 15.01
C CYS A 167 -6.22 -4.09 16.41
#